data_AF-A0A067SIH1-F1
#
_entry.id   AF-A0A067SIH1-F1
#
_cell.length_a   1.000
_cell.length_b   1.000
_cell.length_c   1.000
_cell.angle_alpha   90.00
_cell.angle_beta   90.00
_cell.angle_gamma   90.00
#
_symmetry.space_group_name_H-M   'P 1'
#
loop_
_entity.id
_entity.type
_entity.pdbx_description
1 polymer ?
#
loop_
_entity_poly.entity_id
_entity_poly.type
_entity_poly.pdbx_seq_one_letter_code
_entity_poly.pdbx_strand_id
1 'polypeptide(L)'
;MTELELQDVYPRLPEDLERLIFEQVAFECDPKDSMHLLIVAKRVHNWTRPILYRVFVQLDIRLFPNFMTNPSIKLDDVGRFPKHLIIKRPEDEIEALLSSCSNIYDLALWMGTAGPHAMSRFLPRIRDLPLTRLSTNLRNLTADQILDLPFSNLTHLDIIAFADSRWSSWAVLADLPKLSHMAIDFPVEDDVVSKLLIHCNNLKIMVLLFYDDEIIDCPGIEEIEDVRLVLMVAGTRLEMELDWIAGAYGRVDFWTTAEWFSEARKENLLLDSSQRWIKMKVDWENQLNDRGKEWFAN
;
A
#
# COMPACT_ATOMS: atom_id res chain seq x y z
N MET A 1 -42.68 50.97 0.10
CA MET A 1 -41.56 50.63 0.99
C MET A 1 -40.70 49.64 0.25
N THR A 2 -39.59 50.13 -0.29
CA THR A 2 -38.59 49.38 -1.06
C THR A 2 -37.71 48.60 -0.10
N GLU A 3 -37.72 47.27 -0.23
CA GLU A 3 -36.68 46.40 0.33
C GLU A 3 -35.34 46.82 -0.28
N LEU A 4 -34.65 47.72 0.42
CA LEU A 4 -33.25 48.01 0.19
C LEU A 4 -32.49 46.72 0.46
N GLU A 5 -31.93 46.14 -0.60
CA GLU A 5 -30.92 45.10 -0.57
C GLU A 5 -29.82 45.51 0.43
N LEU A 6 -29.95 45.04 1.66
CA LEU A 6 -28.84 44.92 2.60
C LEU A 6 -27.91 43.89 1.97
N GLN A 7 -27.09 44.33 1.02
CA GLN A 7 -25.93 43.59 0.54
C GLN A 7 -25.14 43.23 1.79
N ASP A 8 -25.08 41.93 2.03
CA ASP A 8 -24.45 41.27 3.15
C ASP A 8 -22.94 41.64 3.14
N VAL A 9 -22.56 42.73 3.81
CA VAL A 9 -21.18 43.29 3.84
C VAL A 9 -20.21 42.41 4.63
N TYR A 10 -20.61 41.19 4.97
CA TYR A 10 -19.72 40.27 5.65
C TYR A 10 -18.62 39.79 4.70
N PRO A 11 -17.35 39.87 5.10
CA PRO A 11 -16.27 39.31 4.30
C PRO A 11 -16.54 37.82 4.09
N ARG A 12 -16.72 37.40 2.83
CA ARG A 12 -16.86 36.00 2.46
C ARG A 12 -15.52 35.45 2.04
N LEU A 13 -15.18 34.25 2.52
CA LEU A 13 -14.01 33.53 2.06
C LEU A 13 -14.17 33.22 0.56
N PRO A 14 -13.17 33.50 -0.30
CA PRO A 14 -13.18 33.05 -1.68
C PRO A 14 -13.40 31.53 -1.79
N GLU A 15 -14.21 31.10 -2.76
CA GLU A 15 -14.61 29.69 -2.91
C GLU A 15 -13.40 28.75 -3.06
N ASP A 16 -12.37 29.16 -3.80
CA ASP A 16 -11.16 28.35 -3.99
C ASP A 16 -10.38 28.13 -2.68
N LEU A 17 -10.35 29.14 -1.80
CA LEU A 17 -9.72 29.02 -0.48
C LEU A 17 -10.58 28.16 0.45
N GLU A 18 -11.91 28.31 0.40
CA GLU A 18 -12.84 27.44 1.13
C GLU A 18 -12.62 25.98 0.73
N ARG A 19 -12.57 25.71 -0.58
CA ARG A 19 -12.32 24.38 -1.14
C ARG A 19 -10.98 23.82 -0.66
N LEU A 20 -9.90 24.58 -0.80
CA LEU A 20 -8.57 24.15 -0.38
C LEU A 20 -8.54 23.75 1.10
N ILE A 21 -9.19 24.54 1.98
CA ILE A 21 -9.28 24.24 3.41
C ILE A 21 -10.02 22.92 3.64
N PHE A 22 -11.21 22.75 3.03
CA PHE A 22 -12.00 21.52 3.24
C PHE A 22 -11.32 20.28 2.66
N GLU A 23 -10.69 20.39 1.50
CA GLU A 23 -9.93 19.29 0.90
C GLU A 23 -8.71 18.91 1.75
N GLN A 24 -7.98 19.89 2.29
CA GLN A 24 -6.84 19.65 3.18
C GLN A 24 -7.28 18.95 4.48
N VAL A 25 -8.33 19.45 5.13
CA VAL A 25 -8.86 18.82 6.36
C VAL A 25 -9.34 17.39 6.07
N ALA A 26 -10.05 17.17 4.97
CA ALA A 26 -10.51 15.84 4.58
C ALA A 26 -9.36 14.87 4.26
N PHE A 27 -8.19 15.39 3.83
CA PHE A 27 -7.01 14.58 3.51
C PHE A 27 -6.19 14.23 4.76
N GLU A 28 -6.01 15.18 5.69
CA GLU A 28 -5.13 15.01 6.86
C GLU A 28 -5.77 14.21 8.00
N CYS A 29 -7.08 14.40 8.22
CA CYS A 29 -7.81 13.79 9.31
C CYS A 29 -8.26 12.35 9.01
N ASP A 30 -8.58 11.57 10.06
CA ASP A 30 -9.18 10.25 9.88
C ASP A 30 -10.52 10.39 9.11
N PRO A 31 -10.83 9.51 8.15
CA PRO A 31 -12.07 9.61 7.39
C PRO A 31 -13.31 9.59 8.27
N LYS A 32 -13.31 8.83 9.38
CA LYS A 32 -14.45 8.77 10.31
C LYS A 32 -14.68 10.12 10.97
N ASP A 33 -13.59 10.77 11.40
CA ASP A 33 -13.64 12.09 12.00
C ASP A 33 -14.08 13.13 10.97
N SER A 34 -13.71 12.96 9.70
CA SER A 34 -14.00 13.91 8.61
C SER A 34 -15.39 13.75 7.98
N MET A 35 -16.19 12.74 8.38
CA MET A 35 -17.53 12.53 7.82
C MET A 35 -18.48 13.71 8.03
N HIS A 36 -18.29 14.52 9.08
CA HIS A 36 -19.11 15.71 9.34
C HIS A 36 -18.93 16.81 8.27
N LEU A 37 -17.83 16.80 7.52
CA LEU A 37 -17.63 17.74 6.41
C LEU A 37 -18.69 17.54 5.31
N LEU A 38 -19.19 16.31 5.16
CA LEU A 38 -20.21 15.97 4.15
C LEU A 38 -21.58 16.62 4.40
N ILE A 39 -21.83 17.16 5.60
CA ILE A 39 -23.10 17.79 5.96
C ILE A 39 -23.02 19.33 6.07
N VAL A 40 -21.84 19.92 5.86
CA VAL A 40 -21.64 21.38 5.98
C VAL A 40 -22.40 22.13 4.90
N ALA A 41 -22.18 21.77 3.63
CA ALA A 41 -22.84 22.36 2.47
C ALA A 41 -22.74 21.42 1.27
N LYS A 42 -23.61 21.59 0.26
CA LYS A 42 -23.60 20.76 -0.96
C LYS A 42 -22.26 20.82 -1.71
N ARG A 43 -21.63 21.99 -1.80
CA ARG A 43 -20.32 22.13 -2.47
C ARG A 43 -19.21 21.43 -1.69
N VAL A 44 -19.17 21.60 -0.36
CA VAL A 44 -18.21 20.92 0.53
C VAL A 44 -18.36 19.40 0.45
N HIS A 45 -19.61 18.91 0.44
CA HIS A 45 -19.90 17.50 0.19
C HIS A 45 -19.26 17.02 -1.12
N ASN A 46 -19.41 17.76 -2.20
CA ASN A 46 -18.87 17.37 -3.50
C ASN A 46 -17.33 17.40 -3.53
N TRP A 47 -16.68 18.34 -2.84
CA TRP A 47 -15.22 18.44 -2.78
C TRP A 47 -14.58 17.36 -1.90
N THR A 48 -15.16 17.12 -0.73
CA THR A 48 -14.57 16.22 0.28
C THR A 48 -14.87 14.75 0.01
N ARG A 49 -16.02 14.42 -0.58
CA ARG A 49 -16.45 13.03 -0.81
C ARG A 49 -15.42 12.19 -1.58
N PRO A 50 -14.82 12.62 -2.70
CA PRO A 50 -13.79 11.85 -3.38
C PRO A 50 -12.54 11.58 -2.54
N ILE A 51 -12.20 12.49 -1.62
CA ILE A 51 -11.03 12.37 -0.73
C ILE A 51 -11.33 11.36 0.38
N LEU A 52 -12.49 11.49 1.02
CA LEU A 52 -12.91 10.59 2.10
C LEU A 52 -13.01 9.14 1.64
N TYR A 53 -13.56 8.91 0.45
CA TYR A 53 -13.74 7.57 -0.11
C TYR A 53 -12.56 7.09 -0.98
N ARG A 54 -11.40 7.75 -0.89
CA ARG A 54 -10.21 7.38 -1.66
C ARG A 54 -9.60 6.03 -1.26
N VAL A 55 -9.73 5.65 0.01
CA VAL A 55 -9.15 4.42 0.56
C VAL A 55 -10.28 3.56 1.10
N PHE A 56 -10.43 2.34 0.58
CA PHE A 56 -11.36 1.36 1.10
C PHE A 56 -10.60 0.34 1.95
N VAL A 57 -11.06 0.15 3.18
CA VAL A 57 -10.52 -0.80 4.16
C VAL A 57 -11.61 -1.81 4.48
N GLN A 58 -11.46 -3.03 3.99
CA GLN A 58 -12.41 -4.14 4.17
C GLN A 58 -11.75 -5.26 4.97
N LEU A 59 -11.40 -4.95 6.21
CA LEU A 59 -10.75 -5.85 7.18
C LEU A 59 -11.75 -6.29 8.26
N ASP A 60 -11.45 -7.38 8.98
CA ASP A 60 -12.38 -7.97 9.96
C ASP A 60 -12.85 -6.98 11.03
N ILE A 61 -11.92 -6.22 11.60
CA ILE A 61 -12.16 -5.27 12.68
C ILE A 61 -12.29 -3.81 12.22
N ARG A 62 -11.91 -3.53 10.97
CA ARG A 62 -11.84 -2.17 10.42
C ARG A 62 -12.52 -2.13 9.06
N LEU A 63 -13.71 -1.53 9.05
CA LEU A 63 -14.51 -1.34 7.85
C LEU A 63 -14.64 0.12 7.54
N PHE A 64 -14.22 0.48 6.35
CA PHE A 64 -14.45 1.78 5.78
C PHE A 64 -14.52 1.68 4.25
N PRO A 65 -15.61 2.09 3.62
CA PRO A 65 -16.92 2.35 4.22
C PRO A 65 -17.47 1.09 4.87
N ASN A 66 -18.24 1.27 5.95
CA ASN A 66 -19.01 0.19 6.52
C ASN A 66 -20.43 0.21 5.92
N PHE A 67 -20.61 -0.48 4.80
CA PHE A 67 -21.88 -0.57 4.07
C PHE A 67 -22.98 -1.24 4.90
N MET A 68 -22.62 -2.15 5.82
CA MET A 68 -23.56 -2.86 6.68
C MET A 68 -24.16 -1.94 7.75
N THR A 69 -23.33 -1.12 8.41
CA THR A 69 -23.81 -0.19 9.44
C THR A 69 -24.33 1.13 8.88
N ASN A 70 -23.99 1.46 7.63
CA ASN A 70 -24.38 2.71 6.97
C ASN A 70 -25.04 2.42 5.60
N PRO A 71 -26.26 1.86 5.58
CA PRO A 71 -26.94 1.48 4.34
C PRO A 71 -27.30 2.68 3.44
N SER A 72 -27.19 3.90 3.95
CA SER A 72 -27.31 5.13 3.17
C SER A 72 -26.15 5.33 2.19
N ILE A 73 -24.99 4.73 2.46
CA ILE A 73 -23.84 4.73 1.55
C ILE A 73 -24.00 3.51 0.65
N LYS A 74 -24.31 3.73 -0.62
CA LYS A 74 -24.37 2.65 -1.61
C LYS A 74 -23.05 2.52 -2.33
N LEU A 75 -22.61 1.27 -2.58
CA LEU A 75 -21.38 0.99 -3.31
C LEU A 75 -21.37 1.67 -4.68
N ASP A 76 -22.48 1.66 -5.41
CA ASP A 76 -22.58 2.34 -6.72
C ASP A 76 -22.32 3.86 -6.64
N ASP A 77 -22.62 4.48 -5.50
CA ASP A 77 -22.46 5.92 -5.34
C ASP A 77 -21.02 6.33 -4.99
N VAL A 78 -20.24 5.41 -4.40
CA VAL A 78 -18.87 5.70 -3.91
C VAL A 78 -17.78 4.87 -4.56
N GLY A 79 -18.12 3.77 -5.25
CA GLY A 79 -17.17 2.80 -5.81
C GLY A 79 -16.22 3.39 -6.85
N ARG A 80 -16.57 4.51 -7.49
CA ARG A 80 -15.66 5.18 -8.42
C ARG A 80 -14.53 5.99 -7.75
N PHE A 81 -14.59 6.23 -6.45
CA PHE A 81 -13.61 7.08 -5.74
C PHE A 81 -12.36 6.34 -5.24
N PRO A 82 -12.44 5.07 -4.79
CA PRO A 82 -11.29 4.30 -4.36
C PRO A 82 -10.16 4.30 -5.35
N LYS A 83 -8.99 4.61 -4.80
CA LYS A 83 -7.68 4.51 -5.41
C LYS A 83 -6.86 3.39 -4.76
N HIS A 84 -7.12 3.17 -3.48
CA HIS A 84 -6.49 2.15 -2.66
C HIS A 84 -7.57 1.23 -2.08
N LEU A 85 -7.37 -0.08 -2.14
CA LEU A 85 -8.31 -1.07 -1.62
C LEU A 85 -7.55 -2.19 -0.90
N ILE A 86 -7.88 -2.42 0.37
CA ILE A 86 -7.42 -3.59 1.12
C ILE A 86 -8.61 -4.47 1.52
N ILE A 87 -8.49 -5.78 1.28
CA ILE A 87 -9.53 -6.78 1.55
C ILE A 87 -8.93 -7.98 2.30
N LYS A 88 -9.60 -8.37 3.39
CA LYS A 88 -9.33 -9.59 4.18
C LYS A 88 -10.62 -10.39 4.45
N ARG A 89 -11.70 -10.09 3.74
CA ARG A 89 -13.06 -10.56 4.03
C ARG A 89 -13.53 -11.73 3.15
N PRO A 90 -14.69 -12.35 3.46
CA PRO A 90 -15.28 -13.42 2.65
C PRO A 90 -15.63 -12.97 1.23
N GLU A 91 -15.76 -13.94 0.32
CA GLU A 91 -15.69 -13.75 -1.14
C GLU A 91 -16.85 -13.02 -1.80
N ASP A 92 -18.07 -13.20 -1.29
CA ASP A 92 -19.30 -12.86 -2.04
C ASP A 92 -19.40 -11.35 -2.35
N GLU A 93 -18.78 -10.50 -1.51
CA GLU A 93 -18.77 -9.05 -1.69
C GLU A 93 -17.57 -8.54 -2.50
N ILE A 94 -16.53 -9.36 -2.69
CA ILE A 94 -15.27 -8.94 -3.33
C ILE A 94 -15.47 -8.69 -4.81
N GLU A 95 -16.19 -9.57 -5.49
CA GLU A 95 -16.47 -9.38 -6.92
C GLU A 95 -17.29 -8.12 -7.17
N ALA A 96 -18.26 -7.82 -6.29
CA ALA A 96 -19.04 -6.58 -6.36
C ALA A 96 -18.15 -5.35 -6.12
N LEU A 97 -17.31 -5.38 -5.07
CA LEU A 97 -16.37 -4.31 -4.77
C LEU A 97 -15.41 -4.04 -5.94
N LEU A 98 -14.74 -5.07 -6.44
CA LEU A 98 -13.80 -4.94 -7.58
C LEU A 98 -14.52 -4.47 -8.84
N SER A 99 -15.77 -4.89 -9.08
CA SER A 99 -16.55 -4.46 -10.24
C SER A 99 -16.98 -3.00 -10.16
N SER A 100 -17.27 -2.48 -8.96
CA SER A 100 -17.66 -1.09 -8.77
C SER A 100 -16.46 -0.14 -8.67
N CYS A 101 -15.27 -0.66 -8.37
CA CYS A 101 -14.06 0.12 -8.10
C CYS A 101 -13.04 0.07 -9.24
N SER A 102 -13.30 0.80 -10.32
CA SER A 102 -12.47 0.80 -11.54
C SER A 102 -11.19 1.64 -11.47
N ASN A 103 -11.02 2.48 -10.45
CA ASN A 103 -9.89 3.43 -10.33
C ASN A 103 -8.80 2.98 -9.34
N ILE A 104 -8.79 1.69 -8.97
CA ILE A 104 -7.81 1.13 -8.04
C ILE A 104 -6.45 1.00 -8.74
N TYR A 105 -5.42 1.60 -8.15
CA TYR A 105 -4.03 1.35 -8.56
C TYR A 105 -3.19 0.69 -7.45
N ASP A 106 -3.70 0.64 -6.22
CA ASP A 106 -3.07 0.00 -5.06
C ASP A 106 -4.04 -0.99 -4.42
N LEU A 107 -3.74 -2.28 -4.56
CA LEU A 107 -4.62 -3.36 -4.15
C LEU A 107 -3.91 -4.32 -3.20
N ALA A 108 -4.51 -4.53 -2.03
CA ALA A 108 -4.09 -5.54 -1.06
C ALA A 108 -5.20 -6.60 -0.91
N LEU A 109 -4.90 -7.84 -1.30
CA LEU A 109 -5.78 -9.00 -1.22
C LEU A 109 -5.20 -10.02 -0.25
N TRP A 110 -5.49 -9.84 1.03
CA TRP A 110 -4.95 -10.60 2.16
C TRP A 110 -5.89 -11.74 2.55
N MET A 111 -6.28 -12.55 1.57
CA MET A 111 -7.19 -13.66 1.75
C MET A 111 -6.46 -14.98 2.00
N GLY A 112 -7.20 -16.00 2.43
CA GLY A 112 -6.69 -17.34 2.67
C GLY A 112 -6.01 -17.96 1.43
N THR A 113 -5.10 -18.91 1.70
CA THR A 113 -4.16 -19.45 0.69
C THR A 113 -4.74 -20.54 -0.22
N ALA A 114 -5.95 -21.03 0.04
CA ALA A 114 -6.52 -22.19 -0.64
C ALA A 114 -8.03 -22.08 -0.85
N GLY A 115 -8.51 -22.85 -1.82
CA GLY A 115 -9.94 -23.01 -2.11
C GLY A 115 -10.51 -21.87 -2.95
N PRO A 116 -11.79 -21.55 -2.78
CA PRO A 116 -12.48 -20.54 -3.61
C PRO A 116 -11.90 -19.12 -3.44
N HIS A 117 -11.02 -18.92 -2.45
CA HIS A 117 -10.35 -17.67 -2.09
C HIS A 117 -9.10 -17.37 -2.92
N ALA A 118 -8.75 -18.23 -3.89
CA ALA A 118 -7.56 -18.06 -4.69
C ALA A 118 -7.63 -16.77 -5.54
N MET A 119 -6.51 -16.03 -5.59
CA MET A 119 -6.33 -14.84 -6.42
C MET A 119 -6.75 -15.05 -7.88
N SER A 120 -6.53 -16.27 -8.41
CA SER A 120 -6.90 -16.64 -9.78
C SER A 120 -8.37 -16.39 -10.13
N ARG A 121 -9.29 -16.48 -9.15
CA ARG A 121 -10.71 -16.18 -9.34
C ARG A 121 -10.97 -14.71 -9.65
N PHE A 122 -10.19 -13.80 -9.08
CA PHE A 122 -10.40 -12.36 -9.19
C PHE A 122 -9.65 -11.74 -10.37
N LEU A 123 -8.75 -12.49 -11.03
CA LEU A 123 -8.00 -12.00 -12.20
C LEU A 123 -8.87 -11.35 -13.28
N PRO A 124 -10.05 -11.89 -13.67
CA PRO A 124 -10.89 -11.23 -14.69
C PRO A 124 -11.35 -9.82 -14.29
N ARG A 125 -11.51 -9.55 -12.99
CA ARG A 125 -11.91 -8.22 -12.48
C ARG A 125 -10.71 -7.29 -12.31
N ILE A 126 -9.56 -7.85 -11.98
CA ILE A 126 -8.33 -7.11 -11.75
C ILE A 126 -7.65 -6.70 -13.06
N ARG A 127 -7.88 -7.47 -14.14
CA ARG A 127 -7.29 -7.25 -15.46
C ARG A 127 -7.42 -5.82 -15.98
N ASP A 128 -8.57 -5.20 -15.75
CA ASP A 128 -8.89 -3.88 -16.28
C ASP A 128 -8.52 -2.73 -15.32
N LEU A 129 -8.00 -3.07 -14.13
CA LEU A 129 -7.59 -2.07 -13.15
C LEU A 129 -6.21 -1.49 -13.54
N PRO A 130 -5.99 -0.17 -13.34
CA PRO A 130 -4.70 0.47 -13.58
C PRO A 130 -3.70 0.19 -12.45
N LEU A 131 -3.53 -1.09 -12.07
CA LEU A 131 -2.69 -1.46 -10.94
C LEU A 131 -1.21 -1.09 -11.13
N THR A 132 -0.68 -0.45 -10.10
CA THR A 132 0.75 -0.15 -9.94
C THR A 132 1.34 -0.80 -8.68
N ARG A 133 0.52 -1.05 -7.66
CA ARG A 133 0.91 -1.71 -6.41
C ARG A 133 -0.05 -2.86 -6.11
N LEU A 134 0.51 -4.03 -5.82
CA LEU A 134 -0.23 -5.23 -5.48
C LEU A 134 0.41 -5.91 -4.27
N SER A 135 -0.40 -6.23 -3.27
CA SER A 135 -0.03 -7.09 -2.15
C SER A 135 -0.97 -8.30 -2.12
N THR A 136 -0.46 -9.50 -2.36
CA THR A 136 -1.32 -10.69 -2.44
C THR A 136 -0.57 -12.01 -2.29
N ASN A 137 -1.33 -13.10 -2.27
CA ASN A 137 -0.84 -14.46 -2.33
C ASN A 137 -0.79 -14.94 -3.79
N LEU A 138 0.41 -15.31 -4.27
CA LEU A 138 0.65 -15.77 -5.64
C LEU A 138 0.71 -17.30 -5.77
N ARG A 139 0.52 -18.06 -4.68
CA ARG A 139 0.61 -19.54 -4.65
C ARG A 139 -0.23 -20.26 -5.70
N ASN A 140 -1.36 -19.66 -6.09
CA ASN A 140 -2.32 -20.27 -7.01
C ASN A 140 -2.25 -19.70 -8.43
N LEU A 141 -1.23 -18.90 -8.75
CA LEU A 141 -1.04 -18.33 -10.07
C LEU A 141 0.00 -19.12 -10.87
N THR A 142 -0.27 -19.30 -12.15
CA THR A 142 0.68 -19.82 -13.13
C THR A 142 1.60 -18.70 -13.64
N ALA A 143 2.74 -19.07 -14.23
CA ALA A 143 3.64 -18.09 -14.84
C ALA A 143 2.92 -17.23 -15.90
N ASP A 144 2.14 -17.86 -16.79
CA ASP A 144 1.37 -17.14 -17.81
C ASP A 144 0.37 -16.13 -17.22
N GLN A 145 -0.24 -16.45 -16.08
CA GLN A 145 -1.14 -15.54 -15.38
C GLN A 145 -0.39 -14.36 -14.74
N ILE A 146 0.82 -14.58 -14.23
CA ILE A 146 1.67 -13.52 -13.68
C ILE A 146 2.17 -12.60 -14.80
N LEU A 147 2.39 -13.11 -16.01
CA LEU A 147 2.81 -12.31 -17.16
C LEU A 147 1.66 -11.60 -17.91
N ASP A 148 0.41 -11.86 -17.54
CA ASP A 148 -0.75 -11.21 -18.16
C ASP A 148 -0.83 -9.70 -17.81
N LEU A 149 -1.65 -8.98 -18.57
CA LEU A 149 -1.82 -7.53 -18.52
C LEU A 149 -1.93 -6.87 -17.14
N PRO A 150 -2.66 -7.39 -16.13
CA PRO A 150 -2.79 -6.70 -14.84
C PRO A 150 -1.45 -6.49 -14.13
N PHE A 151 -0.46 -7.34 -14.41
CA PHE A 151 0.85 -7.28 -13.75
C PHE A 151 1.88 -6.46 -14.52
N SER A 152 1.66 -6.21 -15.82
CA SER A 152 2.62 -5.50 -16.70
C SER A 152 2.92 -4.05 -16.26
N ASN A 153 2.03 -3.44 -15.48
CA ASN A 153 2.17 -2.08 -14.97
C ASN A 153 2.65 -2.00 -13.52
N LEU A 154 2.83 -3.14 -12.84
CA LEU A 154 3.21 -3.15 -11.44
C LEU A 154 4.61 -2.60 -11.24
N THR A 155 4.71 -1.65 -10.32
CA THR A 155 5.96 -1.10 -9.83
C THR A 155 6.29 -1.66 -8.44
N HIS A 156 5.28 -1.99 -7.64
CA HIS A 156 5.41 -2.56 -6.30
C HIS A 156 4.64 -3.87 -6.19
N LEU A 157 5.32 -4.93 -5.76
CA LEU A 157 4.74 -6.24 -5.54
C LEU A 157 5.11 -6.76 -4.14
N ASP A 158 4.12 -7.03 -3.31
CA ASP A 158 4.25 -7.61 -1.99
C ASP A 158 3.66 -9.04 -2.00
N ILE A 159 4.52 -10.03 -1.78
CA ILE A 159 4.26 -11.45 -1.97
C ILE A 159 4.12 -12.13 -0.61
N ILE A 160 2.87 -12.34 -0.21
CA ILE A 160 2.51 -12.96 1.09
C ILE A 160 2.82 -14.45 1.09
N ALA A 161 2.64 -15.10 -0.07
CA ALA A 161 3.04 -16.48 -0.24
C ALA A 161 3.22 -16.81 -1.73
N PHE A 162 4.15 -17.72 -1.98
CA PHE A 162 4.42 -18.25 -3.31
C PHE A 162 4.20 -19.77 -3.36
N ALA A 163 4.13 -20.32 -4.57
CA ALA A 163 3.73 -21.72 -4.79
C ALA A 163 4.81 -22.73 -4.39
N ASP A 164 6.07 -22.35 -4.59
CA ASP A 164 7.24 -23.21 -4.51
C ASP A 164 8.43 -22.36 -4.08
N SER A 165 9.33 -22.93 -3.28
CA SER A 165 10.56 -22.26 -2.86
C SER A 165 11.64 -22.28 -3.94
N ARG A 166 11.52 -23.12 -4.98
CA ARG A 166 12.52 -23.23 -6.04
C ARG A 166 12.52 -22.03 -6.98
N TRP A 167 13.71 -21.54 -7.33
CA TRP A 167 13.94 -20.46 -8.30
C TRP A 167 13.10 -20.54 -9.59
N SER A 168 12.89 -21.74 -10.16
CA SER A 168 12.14 -21.90 -11.41
C SER A 168 10.75 -21.28 -11.37
N SER A 169 10.13 -21.25 -10.20
CA SER A 169 8.80 -20.66 -10.01
C SER A 169 8.87 -19.14 -9.89
N TRP A 170 9.97 -18.61 -9.34
CA TRP A 170 10.21 -17.18 -9.12
C TRP A 170 10.72 -16.45 -10.37
N ALA A 171 11.37 -17.17 -11.29
CA ALA A 171 12.01 -16.60 -12.48
C ALA A 171 11.07 -15.72 -13.31
N VAL A 172 9.77 -16.02 -13.32
CA VAL A 172 8.74 -15.22 -14.01
C VAL A 172 8.67 -13.76 -13.54
N LEU A 173 9.04 -13.48 -12.28
CA LEU A 173 9.03 -12.12 -11.75
C LEU A 173 10.11 -11.23 -12.37
N ALA A 174 11.19 -11.82 -12.91
CA ALA A 174 12.24 -11.09 -13.62
C ALA A 174 11.76 -10.52 -14.96
N ASP A 175 10.68 -11.08 -15.52
CA ASP A 175 10.10 -10.66 -16.79
C ASP A 175 9.09 -9.51 -16.63
N LEU A 176 8.77 -9.08 -15.40
CA LEU A 176 7.86 -7.97 -15.15
C LEU A 176 8.55 -6.62 -15.45
N PRO A 177 8.13 -5.90 -16.51
CA PRO A 177 8.97 -4.85 -17.12
C PRO A 177 9.06 -3.56 -16.30
N LYS A 178 8.13 -3.32 -15.37
CA LYS A 178 8.10 -2.11 -14.53
C LYS A 178 8.37 -2.38 -13.05
N LEU A 179 8.57 -3.65 -12.68
CA LEU A 179 8.73 -4.02 -11.30
C LEU A 179 10.04 -3.45 -10.75
N SER A 180 9.90 -2.60 -9.74
CA SER A 180 11.03 -1.89 -9.12
C SER A 180 11.11 -2.11 -7.61
N HIS A 181 10.01 -2.50 -6.99
CA HIS A 181 9.90 -2.74 -5.56
C HIS A 181 9.27 -4.11 -5.35
N MET A 182 9.96 -4.98 -4.62
CA MET A 182 9.48 -6.32 -4.29
C MET A 182 9.58 -6.54 -2.79
N ALA A 183 8.54 -7.10 -2.18
CA ALA A 183 8.52 -7.53 -0.80
C ALA A 183 8.10 -9.00 -0.77
N ILE A 184 8.75 -9.78 0.09
CA ILE A 184 8.48 -11.21 0.24
C ILE A 184 8.36 -11.51 1.73
N ASP A 185 7.27 -12.16 2.11
CA ASP A 185 7.13 -12.75 3.43
C ASP A 185 8.16 -13.87 3.61
N PHE A 186 8.99 -13.73 4.65
CA PHE A 186 9.97 -14.72 5.06
C PHE A 186 9.25 -15.94 5.70
N PRO A 187 9.74 -17.19 5.52
CA PRO A 187 11.02 -17.61 4.93
C PRO A 187 11.07 -17.69 3.41
N VAL A 188 12.24 -17.36 2.84
CA VAL A 188 12.61 -17.56 1.43
C VAL A 188 14.06 -18.05 1.35
N GLU A 189 14.35 -18.93 0.38
CA GLU A 189 15.71 -19.44 0.15
C GLU A 189 16.65 -18.31 -0.31
N ASP A 190 17.87 -18.29 0.20
CA ASP A 190 18.92 -17.30 -0.08
C ASP A 190 19.31 -17.27 -1.58
N ASP A 191 19.30 -18.44 -2.23
CA ASP A 191 19.56 -18.58 -3.66
C ASP A 191 18.49 -17.89 -4.51
N VAL A 192 17.22 -17.93 -4.09
CA VAL A 192 16.11 -17.22 -4.74
C VAL A 192 16.29 -15.72 -4.61
N VAL A 193 16.60 -15.24 -3.40
CA VAL A 193 16.82 -13.81 -3.15
C VAL A 193 17.98 -13.29 -4.00
N SER A 194 19.10 -14.00 -4.00
CA SER A 194 20.27 -13.67 -4.80
C SER A 194 19.94 -13.60 -6.30
N LYS A 195 19.19 -14.60 -6.81
CA LYS A 195 18.80 -14.64 -8.22
C LYS A 195 17.78 -13.56 -8.59
N LEU A 196 16.84 -13.22 -7.71
CA LEU A 196 15.92 -12.10 -7.93
C LEU A 196 16.69 -10.78 -8.06
N LEU A 197 17.63 -10.52 -7.14
CA LEU A 197 18.49 -9.33 -7.18
C LEU A 197 19.31 -9.27 -8.49
N ILE A 198 19.79 -10.41 -8.99
CA ILE A 198 20.59 -10.48 -10.23
C ILE A 198 19.73 -10.33 -11.49
N HIS A 199 18.57 -10.99 -11.56
CA HIS A 199 17.80 -11.12 -12.79
C HIS A 199 16.71 -10.06 -12.96
N CYS A 200 16.19 -9.47 -11.87
CA CYS A 200 15.23 -8.38 -11.94
C CYS A 200 15.94 -7.05 -12.20
N ASN A 201 16.26 -6.75 -13.47
CA ASN A 201 17.08 -5.59 -13.85
C ASN A 201 16.53 -4.22 -13.43
N ASN A 202 15.22 -4.10 -13.24
CA ASN A 202 14.57 -2.85 -12.83
C ASN A 202 14.40 -2.72 -11.31
N LEU A 203 14.79 -3.75 -10.56
CA LEU A 203 14.60 -3.80 -9.11
C LEU A 203 15.49 -2.77 -8.43
N LYS A 204 14.85 -1.84 -7.73
CA LYS A 204 15.47 -0.80 -6.90
C LYS A 204 15.52 -1.22 -5.44
N ILE A 205 14.45 -1.84 -4.94
CA ILE A 205 14.32 -2.26 -3.55
C ILE A 205 13.73 -3.67 -3.50
N MET A 206 14.34 -4.49 -2.65
CA MET A 206 13.82 -5.79 -2.24
C MET A 206 13.70 -5.81 -0.72
N VAL A 207 12.51 -6.11 -0.21
CA VAL A 207 12.25 -6.22 1.23
C VAL A 207 11.98 -7.68 1.58
N LEU A 208 12.66 -8.21 2.59
CA LEU A 208 12.25 -9.45 3.22
C LEU A 208 11.54 -9.10 4.52
N LEU A 209 10.28 -9.52 4.64
CA LEU A 209 9.42 -9.22 5.78
C LEU A 209 9.41 -10.40 6.75
N PHE A 210 9.76 -10.14 7.99
CA PHE A 210 9.76 -11.11 9.07
C PHE A 210 8.76 -10.70 10.16
N TYR A 211 7.90 -11.63 10.58
CA TYR A 211 6.90 -11.39 11.62
C TYR A 211 7.42 -11.87 12.98
N ASP A 212 7.31 -11.04 14.02
CA ASP A 212 7.90 -11.27 15.35
C ASP A 212 7.48 -12.60 16.01
N ASP A 213 6.37 -13.18 15.57
CA ASP A 213 5.84 -14.45 16.09
C ASP A 213 6.66 -15.69 15.62
N GLU A 214 7.60 -15.53 14.69
CA GLU A 214 8.28 -16.65 14.03
C GLU A 214 9.80 -16.65 14.30
N ILE A 215 10.28 -17.15 15.44
CA ILE A 215 11.74 -17.27 15.67
C ILE A 215 12.34 -18.26 14.66
N ILE A 216 12.98 -17.75 13.60
CA ILE A 216 13.68 -18.56 12.61
C ILE A 216 15.10 -18.02 12.44
N ASP A 217 16.08 -18.83 12.86
CA ASP A 217 17.48 -18.63 12.51
C ASP A 217 17.66 -19.04 11.04
N CYS A 218 17.97 -18.07 10.17
CA CYS A 218 18.22 -18.33 8.77
C CYS A 218 19.62 -17.85 8.39
N PRO A 219 20.65 -18.68 8.66
CA PRO A 219 22.02 -18.33 8.32
C PRO A 219 22.14 -18.16 6.80
N GLY A 220 22.82 -17.09 6.37
CA GLY A 220 23.15 -16.82 4.97
C GLY A 220 22.47 -15.59 4.38
N ILE A 221 21.25 -15.23 4.80
CA ILE A 221 20.56 -14.07 4.20
C ILE A 221 21.25 -12.73 4.53
N GLU A 222 21.85 -12.64 5.71
CA GLU A 222 22.65 -11.49 6.15
C GLU A 222 24.00 -11.40 5.44
N GLU A 223 24.44 -12.48 4.78
CA GLU A 223 25.69 -12.50 4.00
C GLU A 223 25.49 -11.94 2.58
N ILE A 224 24.25 -11.69 2.16
CA ILE A 224 23.94 -11.08 0.86
C ILE A 224 24.21 -9.57 0.92
N GLU A 225 25.39 -9.16 0.48
CA GLU A 225 25.79 -7.74 0.41
C GLU A 225 25.22 -7.04 -0.84
N ASP A 226 23.91 -6.71 -0.82
CA ASP A 226 23.27 -5.89 -1.85
C ASP A 226 22.54 -4.69 -1.23
N VAL A 227 22.90 -3.48 -1.64
CA VAL A 227 22.30 -2.24 -1.11
C VAL A 227 20.78 -2.14 -1.36
N ARG A 228 20.24 -2.90 -2.31
CA ARG A 228 18.80 -2.95 -2.62
C ARG A 228 18.04 -3.87 -1.67
N LEU A 229 18.72 -4.79 -0.98
CA LEU A 229 18.10 -5.76 -0.06
C LEU A 229 17.94 -5.17 1.35
N VAL A 230 16.70 -5.04 1.82
CA VAL A 230 16.38 -4.56 3.17
C VAL A 230 15.67 -5.67 3.94
N LEU A 231 16.21 -6.04 5.10
CA LEU A 231 15.62 -7.04 5.98
C LEU A 231 14.77 -6.30 7.02
N MET A 232 13.46 -6.55 7.04
CA MET A 232 12.52 -5.82 7.89
C MET A 232 11.73 -6.72 8.83
N VAL A 233 11.66 -6.32 10.10
CA VAL A 233 10.75 -6.87 11.09
C VAL A 233 9.42 -6.14 10.96
N ALA A 234 8.42 -6.85 10.45
CA ALA A 234 7.07 -6.40 10.18
C ALA A 234 6.22 -6.20 11.46
N GLY A 235 6.64 -6.79 12.58
CA GLY A 235 5.88 -6.81 13.82
C GLY A 235 4.66 -7.73 13.72
N THR A 236 3.53 -7.28 14.26
CA THR A 236 2.25 -8.01 14.21
C THR A 236 1.51 -7.79 12.89
N ARG A 237 0.60 -8.71 12.53
CA ARG A 237 -0.29 -8.51 11.37
C ARG A 237 -1.10 -7.21 11.43
N LEU A 238 -1.50 -6.78 12.63
CA LEU A 238 -2.23 -5.52 12.80
C LEU A 238 -1.34 -4.31 12.48
N GLU A 239 -0.05 -4.37 12.80
CA GLU A 239 0.89 -3.30 12.47
C GLU A 239 1.12 -3.20 10.96
N MET A 240 1.19 -4.32 10.24
CA MET A 240 1.20 -4.32 8.77
C MET A 240 -0.09 -3.78 8.17
N GLU A 241 -1.27 -4.15 8.70
CA GLU A 241 -2.55 -3.56 8.27
C GLU A 241 -2.53 -2.03 8.44
N LEU A 242 -2.03 -1.55 9.57
CA LEU A 242 -1.92 -0.13 9.88
C LEU A 242 -0.93 0.61 8.98
N ASP A 243 0.21 -0.01 8.70
CA ASP A 243 1.25 0.56 7.85
C ASP A 243 0.81 0.66 6.39
N TRP A 244 0.19 -0.38 5.84
CA TRP A 244 -0.39 -0.33 4.50
C TRP A 244 -1.43 0.79 4.40
N ILE A 245 -2.30 0.93 5.40
CA ILE A 245 -3.30 2.01 5.44
C ILE A 245 -2.59 3.37 5.49
N ALA A 246 -1.52 3.53 6.27
CA ALA A 246 -0.76 4.77 6.33
C ALA A 246 -0.22 5.16 4.94
N GLY A 247 0.39 4.21 4.23
CA GLY A 247 0.86 4.39 2.84
C GLY A 247 -0.26 4.78 1.87
N ALA A 248 -1.43 4.13 1.98
CA ALA A 248 -2.60 4.46 1.18
C ALA A 248 -3.14 5.88 1.41
N TYR A 249 -2.87 6.47 2.58
CA TYR A 249 -3.17 7.88 2.86
C TYR A 249 -2.05 8.85 2.48
N GLY A 250 -0.94 8.35 1.90
CA GLY A 250 0.24 9.15 1.56
C GLY A 250 1.14 9.47 2.75
N ARG A 251 1.02 8.72 3.86
CA ARG A 251 1.95 8.78 4.99
C ARG A 251 3.10 7.80 4.74
N VAL A 252 4.15 7.90 5.56
CA VAL A 252 5.29 6.97 5.52
C VAL A 252 4.80 5.55 5.83
N ASP A 253 5.11 4.62 4.94
CA ASP A 253 4.91 3.18 5.07
C ASP A 253 6.25 2.43 4.98
N PHE A 254 6.22 1.10 5.07
CA PHE A 254 7.45 0.30 5.06
C PHE A 254 8.24 0.42 3.77
N TRP A 255 7.59 0.68 2.62
CA TRP A 255 8.30 0.89 1.36
C TRP A 255 9.14 2.16 1.42
N THR A 256 8.54 3.25 1.90
CA THR A 256 9.24 4.52 2.10
C THR A 256 10.43 4.34 3.06
N THR A 257 10.22 3.62 4.17
CA THR A 257 11.30 3.28 5.11
C THR A 257 12.41 2.46 4.43
N ALA A 258 12.07 1.49 3.58
CA ALA A 258 13.04 0.64 2.89
C ALA A 258 13.86 1.42 1.87
N GLU A 259 13.22 2.30 1.09
CA GLU A 259 13.90 3.22 0.17
C GLU A 259 14.89 4.12 0.91
N TRP A 260 14.45 4.76 1.99
CA TRP A 260 15.31 5.61 2.82
C TRP A 260 16.48 4.83 3.41
N PHE A 261 16.25 3.61 3.90
CA PHE A 261 17.31 2.80 4.49
C PHE A 261 18.33 2.35 3.45
N SER A 262 17.87 1.91 2.28
CA SER A 262 18.71 1.53 1.15
C SER A 262 19.58 2.69 0.68
N GLU A 263 18.99 3.88 0.50
CA GLU A 263 19.73 5.07 0.06
C GLU A 263 20.71 5.56 1.14
N ALA A 264 20.30 5.59 2.41
CA ALA A 264 21.17 5.95 3.53
C ALA A 264 22.37 5.00 3.64
N ARG A 265 22.18 3.70 3.42
CA ARG A 265 23.27 2.72 3.39
C ARG A 265 24.21 2.96 2.21
N LYS A 266 23.66 3.13 1.01
CA LYS A 266 24.43 3.39 -0.21
C LYS A 266 25.31 4.63 -0.10
N GLU A 267 24.80 5.68 0.54
CA GLU A 267 25.51 6.95 0.74
C GLU A 267 26.36 6.99 2.03
N ASN A 268 26.48 5.86 2.76
CA ASN A 268 27.20 5.74 4.03
C ASN A 268 26.74 6.76 5.09
N LEU A 269 25.43 6.98 5.18
CA LEU A 269 24.78 7.90 6.13
C LEU A 269 24.38 7.20 7.44
N LEU A 270 24.40 5.87 7.47
CA LEU A 270 24.11 5.08 8.67
C LEU A 270 25.35 5.00 9.59
N LEU A 271 25.12 4.91 10.90
CA LEU A 271 26.15 4.56 11.89
C LEU A 271 26.63 3.12 11.70
N ASP A 272 25.73 2.24 11.30
CA ASP A 272 25.98 0.84 11.00
C ASP A 272 25.33 0.50 9.65
N SER A 273 26.17 0.26 8.65
CA SER A 273 25.78 -0.05 7.27
C SER A 273 25.73 -1.55 6.98
N SER A 274 25.91 -2.41 7.99
CA SER A 274 25.82 -3.86 7.82
C SER A 274 24.40 -4.30 7.42
N GLN A 275 24.32 -5.43 6.71
CA GLN A 275 23.06 -6.09 6.42
C GLN A 275 22.50 -6.65 7.73
N ARG A 276 21.32 -6.18 8.14
CA ARG A 276 20.67 -6.57 9.40
C ARG A 276 19.17 -6.34 9.34
N TRP A 277 18.45 -7.00 10.22
CA TRP A 277 17.02 -6.78 10.42
C TRP A 277 16.76 -5.43 11.08
N ILE A 278 15.91 -4.61 10.46
CA ILE A 278 15.44 -3.33 11.01
C ILE A 278 13.94 -3.37 11.27
N LYS A 279 13.47 -2.59 12.23
CA LYS A 279 12.01 -2.41 12.44
C LYS A 279 11.44 -1.52 11.35
N MET A 280 10.19 -1.74 10.95
CA MET A 280 9.48 -0.81 10.04
C MET A 280 9.47 0.63 10.55
N LYS A 281 9.39 0.80 11.87
CA LYS A 281 9.52 2.10 12.54
C LYS A 281 10.96 2.27 13.02
N VAL A 282 11.79 2.80 12.14
CA VAL A 282 13.20 3.07 12.42
C VAL A 282 13.33 4.34 13.27
N ASP A 283 14.14 4.26 14.33
CA ASP A 283 14.56 5.41 15.10
C ASP A 283 15.73 6.11 14.39
N TRP A 284 15.41 6.88 13.35
CA TRP A 284 16.37 7.50 12.44
C TRP A 284 17.46 8.32 13.16
N GLU A 285 17.10 9.03 14.22
CA GLU A 285 18.04 9.85 15.01
C GLU A 285 19.20 9.02 15.60
N ASN A 286 18.91 7.76 15.95
CA ASN A 286 19.86 6.81 16.51
C ASN A 286 20.48 5.86 15.48
N GLN A 287 20.04 5.92 14.21
CA GLN A 287 20.61 5.11 13.12
C GLN A 287 21.55 5.89 12.21
N LEU A 288 21.42 7.22 12.17
CA LEU A 288 22.16 8.09 11.24
C LEU A 288 23.40 8.71 11.88
N ASN A 289 24.47 8.84 11.10
CA ASN A 289 25.61 9.69 11.45
C ASN A 289 25.28 11.17 11.24
N ASP A 290 26.18 12.09 11.58
CA ASP A 290 25.91 13.54 11.51
C ASP A 290 25.46 14.00 10.11
N ARG A 291 26.09 13.49 9.05
CA ARG A 291 25.68 13.77 7.65
C ARG A 291 24.32 13.18 7.32
N GLY A 292 24.02 11.98 7.83
CA GLY A 292 22.72 11.35 7.67
C GLY A 292 21.60 12.13 8.33
N LYS A 293 21.84 12.70 9.51
CA LYS A 293 20.88 13.57 10.20
C LYS A 293 20.57 14.83 9.41
N GLU A 294 21.60 15.46 8.83
CA GLU A 294 21.42 16.60 7.91
C GLU A 294 20.63 16.19 6.67
N TRP A 295 20.91 15.03 6.09
CA TRP A 295 20.16 14.51 4.93
C TRP A 295 18.69 14.27 5.25
N PHE A 296 18.38 13.65 6.39
CA PHE A 296 17.01 13.29 6.77
C PHE A 296 16.15 14.50 7.19
N ALA A 297 16.78 15.60 7.60
CA ALA A 297 16.10 16.83 7.99
C ALA A 297 15.65 17.72 6.81
N ASN A 298 16.17 17.46 5.60
CA ASN A 298 15.88 18.24 4.39
C ASN A 298 14.84 17.55 3.49
#